data_AF-A0A176S7D6-F1
#
_entry.id   AF-A0A176S7D6-F1
#
_cell.length_a   1.000
_cell.length_b   1.000
_cell.length_c   1.000
_cell.angle_alpha   90.00
_cell.angle_beta   90.00
_cell.angle_gamma   90.00
#
_symmetry.space_group_name_H-M   'P 1'
#
loop_
_entity.id
_entity.type
_entity.pdbx_description
1 polymer ?
#
loop_
_entity_poly.entity_id
_entity_poly.type
_entity_poly.pdbx_seq_one_letter_code
_entity_poly.pdbx_strand_id
1 'polypeptide(L)'
;MKKIFLTLIILCLTYPNLGKSQNQEIVDIDDINSLGTPNIKPRLMLILDSSGSMNEKDRYGDIKLDSAKITLSKILDKIPDDETNVALMAYDNCDTKLLVPPSNTNMGRVKSRAMSIYPTAKTPIAKSIREAGQILSNNSQETTIILISDGEETCGGDPCLEADRLRQRTDVNVKFYVIGYSVDESTQRQLQCIADNKDRYFDIDDSFSLETTVHKIVKEEVTKKFDEDTDGVKNEQDKCPKTLPAFSVNKTGCEIAYTMPTPFKTNEATIPPALVEPAVDQLVDY
;
A
#
# COMPACT_ATOMS: atom_id res chain seq x y z
N MET A 1 -65.49 -9.02 -36.41
CA MET A 1 -65.86 -8.32 -37.67
C MET A 1 -64.62 -7.60 -38.21
N LYS A 2 -64.25 -7.89 -39.48
CA LYS A 2 -63.38 -7.18 -40.48
C LYS A 2 -62.02 -6.62 -40.00
N LYS A 3 -60.82 -7.11 -40.40
CA LYS A 3 -60.14 -7.32 -41.71
C LYS A 3 -59.76 -6.05 -42.52
N ILE A 4 -58.44 -5.81 -42.62
CA ILE A 4 -57.58 -5.57 -43.83
C ILE A 4 -57.56 -4.18 -44.52
N PHE A 5 -56.37 -3.59 -44.70
CA PHE A 5 -55.67 -3.23 -45.99
C PHE A 5 -54.32 -2.54 -45.67
N LEU A 6 -53.12 -3.12 -45.91
CA LEU A 6 -52.36 -3.38 -47.16
C LEU A 6 -51.64 -2.11 -47.71
N THR A 7 -50.34 -1.91 -47.45
CA THR A 7 -49.13 -2.21 -48.28
C THR A 7 -48.93 -1.34 -49.53
N LEU A 8 -47.78 -0.66 -49.62
CA LEU A 8 -47.06 -0.28 -50.86
C LEU A 8 -45.54 -0.26 -50.52
N ILE A 9 -44.78 -1.33 -50.80
CA ILE A 9 -43.96 -1.59 -52.02
C ILE A 9 -42.93 -0.47 -52.26
N ILE A 10 -41.70 -0.62 -51.75
CA ILE A 10 -40.50 -1.17 -52.44
C ILE A 10 -40.26 -0.54 -53.83
N LEU A 11 -39.22 0.31 -53.93
CA LEU A 11 -38.30 0.23 -55.06
C LEU A 11 -36.86 0.34 -54.54
N CYS A 12 -36.08 -0.64 -54.98
CA CYS A 12 -34.74 -0.97 -54.60
C CYS A 12 -33.76 -0.49 -55.69
N LEU A 13 -32.47 -0.49 -55.32
CA LEU A 13 -31.28 -0.56 -56.17
C LEU A 13 -30.73 0.75 -56.74
N THR A 14 -29.53 1.11 -56.27
CA THR A 14 -28.34 1.19 -57.14
C THR A 14 -27.02 1.19 -56.32
N TYR A 15 -26.27 0.08 -56.46
CA TYR A 15 -24.80 -0.08 -56.38
C TYR A 15 -24.09 -0.25 -55.01
N PRO A 16 -22.90 -0.91 -54.95
CA PRO A 16 -22.72 -2.36 -55.11
C PRO A 16 -21.75 -2.98 -54.08
N ASN A 17 -21.70 -4.31 -54.11
CA ASN A 17 -20.78 -5.22 -53.44
C ASN A 17 -19.30 -4.77 -53.35
N LEU A 18 -18.69 -4.96 -52.18
CA LEU A 18 -17.30 -5.43 -52.07
C LEU A 18 -17.11 -6.15 -50.73
N GLY A 19 -17.30 -7.47 -50.76
CA GLY A 19 -16.73 -8.36 -49.77
C GLY A 19 -15.20 -8.29 -49.83
N LYS A 20 -14.58 -8.18 -48.66
CA LYS A 20 -13.27 -8.76 -48.38
C LYS A 20 -13.31 -9.43 -47.02
N SER A 21 -13.28 -10.76 -47.09
CA SER A 21 -12.76 -11.66 -46.07
C SER A 21 -11.46 -11.11 -45.46
N GLN A 22 -11.41 -11.02 -44.14
CA GLN A 22 -10.23 -11.28 -43.31
C GLN A 22 -10.72 -11.87 -41.98
N ASN A 23 -10.60 -13.19 -41.87
CA ASN A 23 -10.39 -14.01 -40.67
C ASN A 23 -10.95 -13.51 -39.33
N GLN A 24 -12.09 -14.09 -38.91
CA GLN A 24 -12.27 -14.37 -37.49
C GLN A 24 -11.32 -15.52 -37.15
N GLU A 25 -10.18 -15.18 -36.57
CA GLU A 25 -9.32 -16.12 -35.90
C GLU A 25 -10.11 -16.65 -34.69
N ILE A 26 -10.54 -17.91 -34.78
CA ILE A 26 -11.10 -18.63 -33.63
C ILE A 26 -9.92 -18.82 -32.69
N VAL A 27 -9.90 -18.04 -31.61
CA VAL A 27 -8.93 -18.21 -30.53
C VAL A 27 -9.18 -19.58 -29.90
N ASP A 28 -8.18 -20.47 -29.97
CA ASP A 28 -8.27 -21.79 -29.37
C ASP A 28 -8.56 -21.66 -27.87
N ILE A 29 -9.43 -22.52 -27.33
CA ILE A 29 -9.78 -22.49 -25.90
C ILE A 29 -8.54 -22.75 -25.03
N ASP A 30 -7.53 -23.41 -25.59
CA ASP A 30 -6.22 -23.61 -24.97
C ASP A 30 -5.38 -22.32 -24.88
N ASP A 31 -5.60 -21.32 -25.77
CA ASP A 31 -4.97 -19.99 -25.69
C ASP A 31 -5.64 -19.08 -24.64
N ILE A 32 -6.91 -19.32 -24.30
CA ILE A 32 -7.59 -18.60 -23.19
C ILE A 32 -7.00 -19.02 -21.84
N ASN A 33 -6.52 -20.26 -21.73
CA ASN A 33 -5.80 -20.74 -20.54
C ASN A 33 -4.32 -20.27 -20.50
N SER A 34 -3.82 -19.70 -21.60
CA SER A 34 -2.47 -19.07 -21.71
C SER A 34 -2.49 -17.56 -21.41
N LEU A 35 -3.66 -16.92 -21.50
CA LEU A 35 -3.91 -15.61 -20.93
C LEU A 35 -4.02 -15.77 -19.41
N GLY A 36 -2.87 -15.85 -18.74
CA GLY A 36 -2.79 -15.84 -17.28
C GLY A 36 -3.75 -14.80 -16.72
N THR A 37 -4.44 -15.14 -15.64
CA THR A 37 -5.34 -14.23 -14.92
C THR A 37 -4.66 -12.86 -14.81
N PRO A 38 -5.31 -11.74 -15.18
CA PRO A 38 -4.70 -10.43 -15.00
C PRO A 38 -4.23 -10.35 -13.55
N ASN A 39 -2.92 -10.16 -13.35
CA ASN A 39 -2.36 -10.03 -12.02
C ASN A 39 -2.82 -8.69 -11.45
N ILE A 40 -4.01 -8.68 -10.85
CA ILE A 40 -4.59 -7.51 -10.21
C ILE A 40 -3.90 -7.37 -8.85
N LYS A 41 -2.83 -6.58 -8.85
CA LYS A 41 -2.03 -6.24 -7.66
C LYS A 41 -2.89 -5.57 -6.58
N PRO A 42 -2.67 -5.76 -5.28
CA PRO A 42 -3.30 -4.91 -4.27
C PRO A 42 -2.93 -3.43 -4.49
N ARG A 43 -3.83 -2.54 -4.08
CA ARG A 43 -3.59 -1.09 -4.06
C ARG A 43 -3.38 -0.58 -2.65
N LEU A 44 -2.43 0.31 -2.49
CA LEU A 44 -2.24 1.09 -1.27
C LEU A 44 -2.48 2.55 -1.59
N MET A 45 -3.50 3.15 -0.98
CA MET A 45 -3.81 4.57 -1.12
C MET A 45 -3.38 5.30 0.15
N LEU A 46 -2.39 6.16 0.03
CA LEU A 46 -1.89 7.01 1.10
C LEU A 46 -2.62 8.35 1.02
N ILE A 47 -3.37 8.69 2.08
CA ILE A 47 -3.98 10.01 2.25
C ILE A 47 -3.22 10.69 3.38
N LEU A 48 -2.42 11.70 3.03
CA LEU A 48 -1.65 12.46 4.00
C LEU A 48 -2.32 13.80 4.26
N ASP A 49 -2.73 14.02 5.51
CA ASP A 49 -3.12 15.34 5.96
C ASP A 49 -1.94 16.30 5.82
N SER A 50 -2.18 17.36 5.06
CA SER A 50 -1.26 18.47 4.85
C SER A 50 -1.89 19.76 5.31
N SER A 51 -2.72 19.74 6.35
CA SER A 51 -3.29 20.92 6.99
C SER A 51 -2.24 21.68 7.80
N GLY A 52 -2.64 22.82 8.39
CA GLY A 52 -1.72 23.75 9.03
C GLY A 52 -1.18 23.21 10.35
N SER A 53 -2.01 22.46 11.08
CA SER A 53 -1.67 21.79 12.33
C SER A 53 -0.56 20.75 12.14
N MET A 54 -0.48 20.11 10.97
CA MET A 54 0.61 19.18 10.65
C MET A 54 1.99 19.87 10.58
N ASN A 55 2.06 21.20 10.51
CA ASN A 55 3.31 21.95 10.62
C ASN A 55 3.74 22.22 12.08
N GLU A 56 2.92 21.83 13.05
CA GLU A 56 3.25 21.91 14.46
C GLU A 56 4.14 20.74 14.87
N LYS A 57 4.72 20.88 16.06
CA LYS A 57 5.58 19.86 16.64
C LYS A 57 4.75 18.86 17.41
N ASP A 58 5.15 17.60 17.37
CA ASP A 58 4.68 16.59 18.31
C ASP A 58 5.29 16.79 19.71
N ARG A 59 4.96 15.90 20.65
CA ARG A 59 5.40 15.99 22.05
C ARG A 59 6.92 15.93 22.24
N TYR A 60 7.67 15.41 21.28
CA TYR A 60 9.14 15.31 21.34
C TYR A 60 9.84 16.38 20.49
N GLY A 61 9.07 17.19 19.76
CA GLY A 61 9.58 18.37 19.06
C GLY A 61 9.76 18.17 17.55
N ASP A 62 9.38 17.02 17.00
CA ASP A 62 9.44 16.74 15.56
C ASP A 62 8.24 17.36 14.84
N ILE A 63 8.43 17.90 13.63
CA ILE A 63 7.33 18.43 12.82
C ILE A 63 6.50 17.25 12.30
N LYS A 64 5.20 17.21 12.62
CA LYS A 64 4.33 16.05 12.32
C LYS A 64 4.31 15.69 10.83
N LEU A 65 4.20 16.69 9.95
CA LEU A 65 4.20 16.48 8.50
C LEU A 65 5.52 15.88 8.02
N ASP A 66 6.66 16.34 8.54
CA ASP A 66 7.96 15.83 8.15
C ASP A 66 8.17 14.39 8.64
N SER A 67 7.76 14.10 9.88
CA SER A 67 7.71 12.73 10.42
C SER A 67 6.87 11.81 9.54
N ALA A 68 5.69 12.26 9.10
CA ALA A 68 4.83 11.48 8.22
C ALA A 68 5.47 11.22 6.85
N LYS A 69 6.06 12.24 6.21
CA LYS A 69 6.78 12.07 4.92
C LYS A 69 7.94 11.09 5.03
N ILE A 70 8.76 11.22 6.08
CA ILE A 70 9.92 10.36 6.32
C ILE A 70 9.46 8.92 6.55
N THR A 71 8.45 8.72 7.41
CA THR A 71 7.88 7.38 7.65
C THR A 71 7.35 6.76 6.35
N LEU A 72 6.56 7.50 5.56
CA LEU A 72 6.07 6.99 4.28
C LEU A 72 7.23 6.60 3.35
N SER A 73 8.30 7.40 3.28
CA SER A 73 9.47 7.06 2.47
C SER A 73 10.12 5.75 2.92
N LYS A 74 10.35 5.56 4.22
CA LYS A 74 10.95 4.33 4.77
C LYS A 74 10.09 3.10 4.51
N ILE A 75 8.77 3.25 4.61
CA ILE A 75 7.84 2.13 4.42
C ILE A 75 7.72 1.74 2.95
N LEU A 76 7.77 2.71 2.03
CA LEU A 76 7.76 2.43 0.60
C LEU A 76 8.99 1.63 0.14
N ASP A 77 10.13 1.74 0.85
CA ASP A 77 11.32 0.92 0.57
C ASP A 77 11.14 -0.56 0.94
N LYS A 78 10.12 -0.89 1.74
CA LYS A 78 9.80 -2.26 2.19
C LYS A 78 8.72 -2.93 1.35
N ILE A 79 8.10 -2.20 0.42
CA ILE A 79 7.04 -2.73 -0.46
C ILE A 79 7.67 -3.12 -1.80
N PRO A 80 7.46 -4.36 -2.27
CA PRO A 80 7.88 -4.75 -3.62
C PRO A 80 7.16 -3.90 -4.69
N ASP A 81 7.92 -3.09 -5.43
CA ASP A 81 7.42 -2.09 -6.40
C ASP A 81 6.72 -2.76 -7.62
N ASP A 82 6.98 -4.04 -7.84
CA ASP A 82 6.35 -4.90 -8.84
C ASP A 82 5.08 -5.58 -8.35
N GLU A 83 4.71 -5.52 -7.07
CA GLU A 83 3.57 -6.28 -6.52
C GLU A 83 2.44 -5.40 -5.97
N THR A 84 2.69 -4.11 -5.76
CA THR A 84 1.67 -3.19 -5.21
C THR A 84 1.58 -1.94 -6.08
N ASN A 85 0.37 -1.42 -6.29
CA ASN A 85 0.17 -0.12 -6.93
C ASN A 85 -0.12 0.92 -5.85
N VAL A 86 0.79 1.90 -5.66
CA VAL A 86 0.63 2.91 -4.62
C VAL A 86 0.04 4.20 -5.18
N ALA A 87 -0.93 4.78 -4.50
CA ALA A 87 -1.48 6.09 -4.80
C ALA A 87 -1.20 7.04 -3.63
N LEU A 88 -1.03 8.34 -3.94
CA LEU A 88 -0.80 9.38 -2.94
C LEU A 88 -1.70 10.57 -3.18
N MET A 89 -2.46 10.91 -2.15
CA MET A 89 -3.30 12.10 -2.08
C MET A 89 -2.89 12.95 -0.87
N ALA A 90 -2.99 14.26 -1.04
CA ALA A 90 -2.81 15.24 0.02
C ALA A 90 -3.91 16.31 -0.04
N TYR A 91 -3.99 17.15 0.97
CA TYR A 91 -4.99 18.21 1.07
C TYR A 91 -4.53 19.50 0.38
N ASP A 92 -5.49 20.24 -0.14
CA ASP A 92 -5.30 21.54 -0.81
C ASP A 92 -6.48 22.48 -0.50
N ASN A 93 -6.49 23.07 0.70
CA ASN A 93 -7.47 24.09 1.13
C ASN A 93 -8.95 23.81 0.77
N CYS A 94 -9.59 22.90 1.52
CA CYS A 94 -10.93 22.37 1.21
C CYS A 94 -11.08 21.66 -0.15
N ASP A 95 -9.97 21.48 -0.86
CA ASP A 95 -9.80 20.57 -1.97
C ASP A 95 -8.78 19.47 -1.62
N THR A 96 -8.64 18.53 -2.54
CA THR A 96 -7.73 17.40 -2.44
C THR A 96 -6.94 17.29 -3.73
N LYS A 97 -5.71 16.79 -3.63
CA LYS A 97 -4.82 16.63 -4.77
C LYS A 97 -4.32 15.21 -4.85
N LEU A 98 -4.72 14.50 -5.90
CA LEU A 98 -4.07 13.25 -6.28
C LEU A 98 -2.67 13.56 -6.84
N LEU A 99 -1.66 13.39 -6.00
CA LEU A 99 -0.27 13.69 -6.35
C LEU A 99 0.32 12.58 -7.23
N VAL A 100 -0.04 11.34 -6.94
CA VAL A 100 0.37 10.17 -7.71
C VAL A 100 -0.82 9.22 -7.86
N PRO A 101 -1.29 8.93 -9.09
CA PRO A 101 -2.28 7.89 -9.31
C PRO A 101 -1.66 6.50 -9.11
N PRO A 102 -2.48 5.48 -8.77
CA PRO A 102 -2.00 4.10 -8.67
C PRO A 102 -1.48 3.64 -10.03
N SER A 103 -0.22 3.20 -10.09
CA SER A 103 0.39 2.67 -11.30
C SER A 103 1.51 1.69 -10.94
N ASN A 104 1.87 0.82 -11.87
CA ASN A 104 3.02 -0.07 -11.68
C ASN A 104 4.32 0.72 -11.46
N THR A 105 5.21 0.18 -10.62
CA THR A 105 6.60 0.63 -10.47
C THR A 105 6.69 2.14 -10.19
N ASN A 106 5.96 2.59 -9.16
CA ASN A 106 5.75 4.01 -8.91
C ASN A 106 6.22 4.50 -7.54
N MET A 107 6.85 3.65 -6.73
CA MET A 107 7.28 4.01 -5.37
C MET A 107 8.24 5.19 -5.35
N GLY A 108 9.18 5.26 -6.30
CA GLY A 108 10.10 6.39 -6.42
C GLY A 108 9.39 7.73 -6.64
N ARG A 109 8.31 7.74 -7.45
CA ARG A 109 7.50 8.93 -7.71
C ARG A 109 6.67 9.30 -6.48
N VAL A 110 6.10 8.32 -5.78
CA VAL A 110 5.37 8.53 -4.51
C VAL A 110 6.29 9.17 -3.47
N LYS A 111 7.50 8.62 -3.26
CA LYS A 111 8.49 9.19 -2.32
C LYS A 111 8.82 10.64 -2.66
N SER A 112 9.17 10.92 -3.91
CA SER A 112 9.51 12.28 -4.36
C SER A 112 8.34 13.26 -4.18
N ARG A 113 7.11 12.84 -4.48
CA ARG A 113 5.92 13.69 -4.32
C ARG A 113 5.49 13.86 -2.86
N ALA A 114 5.68 12.86 -2.01
CA ALA A 114 5.42 12.99 -0.57
C ALA A 114 6.34 14.06 0.03
N MET A 115 7.63 14.01 -0.29
CA MET A 115 8.62 14.96 0.22
C MET A 115 8.35 16.41 -0.23
N SER A 116 7.63 16.63 -1.33
CA SER A 116 7.28 17.98 -1.81
C SER A 116 5.96 18.53 -1.29
N ILE A 117 5.25 17.80 -0.42
CA ILE A 117 4.02 18.28 0.23
C ILE A 117 4.36 19.42 1.18
N TYR A 118 3.56 20.48 1.14
CA TYR A 118 3.65 21.61 2.07
C TYR A 118 2.33 21.77 2.83
N PRO A 119 2.36 22.34 4.05
CA PRO A 119 1.15 22.60 4.81
C PRO A 119 0.20 23.56 4.08
N THR A 120 -1.09 23.30 4.23
CA THR A 120 -2.24 24.04 3.70
C THR A 120 -3.15 24.42 4.86
N ALA A 121 -4.19 25.22 4.65
CA ALA A 121 -4.94 25.79 5.78
C ALA A 121 -6.03 24.89 6.38
N LYS A 122 -6.50 23.85 5.68
CA LYS A 122 -7.77 23.17 5.98
C LYS A 122 -7.68 21.65 5.80
N THR A 123 -8.65 20.94 6.37
CA THR A 123 -8.67 19.48 6.54
C THR A 123 -9.94 18.87 5.92
N PRO A 124 -9.96 18.60 4.60
CA PRO A 124 -11.11 18.03 3.88
C PRO A 124 -11.11 16.49 3.85
N ILE A 125 -11.19 15.85 5.02
CA ILE A 125 -11.16 14.38 5.20
C ILE A 125 -12.31 13.69 4.42
N ALA A 126 -13.54 14.17 4.56
CA ALA A 126 -14.70 13.59 3.90
C ALA A 126 -14.55 13.62 2.36
N LYS A 127 -14.03 14.73 1.83
CA LYS A 127 -13.76 14.86 0.40
C LYS A 127 -12.64 13.93 -0.06
N SER A 128 -11.56 13.77 0.73
CA SER A 128 -10.46 12.88 0.38
C SER A 128 -10.89 11.42 0.32
N ILE A 129 -11.73 10.97 1.26
CA ILE A 129 -12.32 9.62 1.25
C ILE A 129 -13.18 9.41 0.01
N ARG A 130 -14.05 10.38 -0.31
CA ARG A 130 -14.93 10.31 -1.48
C ARG A 130 -14.14 10.23 -2.79
N GLU A 131 -13.14 11.08 -2.96
CA GLU A 131 -12.29 11.09 -4.16
C GLU A 131 -11.40 9.86 -4.26
N ALA A 132 -10.83 9.40 -3.14
CA ALA A 132 -10.14 8.11 -3.09
C ALA A 132 -11.05 7.00 -3.61
N GLY A 133 -12.31 6.96 -3.15
CA GLY A 133 -13.29 6.01 -3.65
C GLY A 133 -13.50 6.06 -5.15
N GLN A 134 -13.56 7.25 -5.76
CA GLN A 134 -13.69 7.43 -7.21
C GLN A 134 -12.46 6.93 -7.98
N ILE A 135 -11.26 7.24 -7.50
CA ILE A 135 -10.00 6.78 -8.08
C ILE A 135 -9.90 5.25 -8.01
N LEU A 136 -10.43 4.68 -6.93
CA LEU A 136 -10.35 3.26 -6.63
C LEU A 136 -11.48 2.43 -7.29
N SER A 137 -12.41 3.07 -7.99
CA SER A 137 -13.57 2.41 -8.61
C SER A 137 -13.14 1.59 -9.84
N ASN A 138 -12.63 0.36 -9.66
CA ASN A 138 -12.23 -0.54 -10.74
C ASN A 138 -12.11 -2.00 -10.23
N ASN A 139 -13.05 -2.87 -10.62
CA ASN A 139 -13.01 -4.33 -10.47
C ASN A 139 -12.89 -4.88 -9.03
N SER A 140 -13.32 -4.13 -8.01
CA SER A 140 -13.29 -4.57 -6.60
C SER A 140 -11.89 -5.04 -6.15
N GLN A 141 -10.84 -4.48 -6.76
CA GLN A 141 -9.44 -4.70 -6.43
C GLN A 141 -9.21 -4.33 -4.96
N GLU A 142 -8.65 -5.26 -4.19
CA GLU A 142 -8.39 -5.06 -2.77
C GLU A 142 -7.50 -3.82 -2.57
N THR A 143 -8.00 -2.90 -1.76
CA THR A 143 -7.35 -1.62 -1.52
C THR A 143 -7.25 -1.34 -0.03
N THR A 144 -6.05 -1.01 0.43
CA THR A 144 -5.81 -0.47 1.76
C THR A 144 -5.69 1.05 1.66
N ILE A 145 -6.52 1.79 2.39
CA ILE A 145 -6.35 3.23 2.59
C ILE A 145 -5.66 3.46 3.93
N ILE A 146 -4.51 4.14 3.92
CA ILE A 146 -3.88 4.67 5.13
C ILE A 146 -4.11 6.17 5.15
N LEU A 147 -4.89 6.63 6.14
CA LEU A 147 -5.16 8.04 6.39
C LEU A 147 -4.35 8.49 7.61
N ILE A 148 -3.48 9.47 7.44
CA ILE A 148 -2.72 10.10 8.55
C ILE A 148 -3.23 11.52 8.70
N SER A 149 -3.75 11.88 9.88
CA SER A 149 -4.30 13.20 10.16
C SER A 149 -4.09 13.61 11.61
N ASP A 150 -3.92 14.91 11.87
CA ASP A 150 -3.80 15.47 13.21
C ASP A 150 -4.95 16.42 13.59
N GLY A 151 -6.02 16.46 12.80
CA GLY A 151 -7.09 17.44 12.96
C GLY A 151 -8.46 16.96 12.50
N GLU A 152 -9.49 17.70 12.92
CA GLU A 152 -10.87 17.47 12.52
C GLU A 152 -11.15 17.97 11.10
N GLU A 153 -12.19 17.41 10.49
CA GLU A 153 -12.82 17.92 9.28
C GLU A 153 -13.24 19.39 9.46
N THR A 154 -12.74 20.27 8.58
CA THR A 154 -12.97 21.73 8.66
C THR A 154 -13.60 22.33 7.41
N CYS A 155 -14.04 21.49 6.48
CA CYS A 155 -14.61 21.89 5.18
C CYS A 155 -16.07 21.47 4.98
N GLY A 156 -16.74 21.07 6.07
CA GLY A 156 -18.20 20.86 6.11
C GLY A 156 -18.68 19.51 5.58
N GLY A 157 -17.78 18.54 5.40
CA GLY A 157 -18.14 17.15 5.12
C GLY A 157 -18.38 16.32 6.38
N ASP A 158 -18.81 15.07 6.18
CA ASP A 158 -18.93 14.05 7.23
C ASP A 158 -18.00 12.87 6.88
N PRO A 159 -16.84 12.75 7.54
CA PRO A 159 -15.88 11.69 7.25
C PRO A 159 -16.42 10.29 7.52
N CYS A 160 -17.20 10.12 8.59
CA CYS A 160 -17.79 8.82 8.95
C CYS A 160 -18.73 8.36 7.83
N LEU A 161 -19.63 9.26 7.41
CA LEU A 161 -20.63 8.97 6.38
C LEU A 161 -19.98 8.66 5.03
N GLU A 162 -18.93 9.38 4.63
CA GLU A 162 -18.24 9.09 3.37
C GLU A 162 -17.47 7.77 3.40
N ALA A 163 -16.91 7.39 4.56
CA ALA A 163 -16.30 6.07 4.75
C ALA A 163 -17.34 4.96 4.63
N ASP A 164 -18.49 5.11 5.30
CA ASP A 164 -19.59 4.14 5.23
C ASP A 164 -20.17 4.00 3.83
N ARG A 165 -20.32 5.12 3.11
CA ARG A 165 -20.72 5.10 1.70
C ARG A 165 -19.72 4.33 0.86
N LEU A 166 -18.41 4.55 1.06
CA LEU A 166 -17.39 3.87 0.29
C LEU A 166 -17.40 2.36 0.54
N ARG A 167 -17.59 1.90 1.79
CA ARG A 167 -17.71 0.47 2.12
C ARG A 167 -18.90 -0.22 1.47
N GLN A 168 -20.01 0.50 1.28
CA GLN A 168 -21.24 -0.06 0.71
C GLN A 168 -21.19 -0.21 -0.81
N ARG A 169 -20.15 0.32 -1.46
CA ARG A 169 -19.99 0.23 -2.91
C ARG A 169 -19.54 -1.17 -3.33
N THR A 170 -20.24 -1.75 -4.30
CA THR A 170 -19.93 -3.10 -4.80
C THR A 170 -18.68 -3.16 -5.68
N ASP A 171 -18.29 -2.03 -6.26
CA ASP A 171 -17.15 -1.88 -7.17
C ASP A 171 -15.82 -1.54 -6.47
N VAL A 172 -15.85 -1.45 -5.13
CA VAL A 172 -14.70 -1.12 -4.28
C VAL A 172 -14.59 -2.16 -3.16
N ASN A 173 -13.39 -2.69 -2.93
CA ASN A 173 -13.06 -3.51 -1.79
C ASN A 173 -11.98 -2.78 -0.99
N VAL A 174 -12.38 -2.08 0.08
CA VAL A 174 -11.49 -1.18 0.83
C VAL A 174 -11.40 -1.57 2.30
N LYS A 175 -10.21 -1.41 2.87
CA LYS A 175 -9.98 -1.33 4.31
C LYS A 175 -9.36 0.01 4.68
N PHE A 176 -9.80 0.59 5.78
CA PHE A 176 -9.25 1.83 6.34
C PHE A 176 -8.31 1.56 7.51
N TYR A 177 -7.17 2.22 7.47
CA TYR A 177 -6.26 2.35 8.60
C TYR A 177 -6.06 3.83 8.87
N VAL A 178 -6.69 4.31 9.94
CA VAL A 178 -6.72 5.73 10.29
C VAL A 178 -5.76 5.96 11.43
N ILE A 179 -4.87 6.94 11.27
CA ILE A 179 -3.85 7.29 12.24
C ILE A 179 -4.11 8.74 12.67
N GLY A 180 -4.56 8.91 13.91
CA GLY A 180 -4.63 10.20 14.58
C GLY A 180 -3.27 10.53 15.19
N TYR A 181 -2.61 11.57 14.68
CA TYR A 181 -1.26 11.95 15.11
C TYR A 181 -1.28 13.16 16.03
N SER A 182 -1.05 12.95 17.33
CA SER A 182 -1.05 13.98 18.37
C SER A 182 -2.35 14.77 18.37
N VAL A 183 -3.47 14.05 18.52
CA VAL A 183 -4.84 14.58 18.43
C VAL A 183 -5.50 14.71 19.81
N ASP A 184 -6.48 15.60 19.93
CA ASP A 184 -7.32 15.69 21.13
C ASP A 184 -8.49 14.69 21.12
N GLU A 185 -9.22 14.57 22.24
CA GLU A 185 -10.31 13.60 22.38
C GLU A 185 -11.48 13.83 21.39
N SER A 186 -11.73 15.07 20.97
CA SER A 186 -12.75 15.38 19.98
C SER A 186 -12.34 14.90 18.59
N THR A 187 -11.11 15.21 18.20
CA THR A 187 -10.49 14.79 16.94
C THR A 187 -10.38 13.26 16.89
N GLN A 188 -9.92 12.63 17.97
CA GLN A 188 -9.82 11.18 18.09
C GLN A 188 -11.17 10.51 17.82
N ARG A 189 -12.27 11.01 18.41
CA ARG A 189 -13.61 10.44 18.18
C ARG A 189 -14.05 10.55 16.72
N GLN A 190 -13.79 11.68 16.08
CA GLN A 190 -14.10 11.86 14.66
C GLN A 190 -13.24 10.98 13.76
N LEU A 191 -11.94 10.86 14.02
CA LEU A 191 -11.09 9.98 13.22
C LEU A 191 -11.40 8.50 13.45
N GLN A 192 -11.74 8.13 14.68
CA GLN A 192 -12.08 6.76 15.04
C GLN A 192 -13.39 6.29 14.36
N CYS A 193 -14.39 7.17 14.18
CA CYS A 193 -15.62 6.79 13.47
C CYS A 193 -15.38 6.38 12.02
N ILE A 194 -14.26 6.83 11.41
CA ILE A 194 -13.90 6.49 10.04
C ILE A 194 -13.54 5.01 9.98
N ALA A 195 -13.18 4.33 11.07
CA ALA A 195 -12.87 2.91 11.09
C ALA A 195 -14.04 2.07 11.65
N ASP A 196 -14.44 1.02 10.93
CA ASP A 196 -15.39 -0.02 11.39
C ASP A 196 -14.63 -1.34 11.75
N ASN A 197 -15.34 -2.43 12.00
CA ASN A 197 -14.82 -3.71 12.51
C ASN A 197 -13.68 -4.35 11.68
N LYS A 198 -13.64 -4.12 10.36
CA LYS A 198 -12.57 -4.63 9.47
C LYS A 198 -11.40 -3.66 9.31
N ASP A 199 -11.57 -2.46 9.84
CA ASP A 199 -10.66 -1.33 9.75
C ASP A 199 -10.03 -1.10 11.13
N ARG A 200 -9.05 -0.20 11.21
CA ARG A 200 -8.40 0.11 12.48
C ARG A 200 -8.12 1.60 12.62
N TYR A 201 -8.39 2.13 13.80
CA TYR A 201 -7.92 3.44 14.25
C TYR A 201 -6.69 3.25 15.16
N PHE A 202 -5.71 4.14 15.03
CA PHE A 202 -4.54 4.23 15.89
C PHE A 202 -4.39 5.66 16.38
N ASP A 203 -4.26 5.77 17.70
CA ASP A 203 -3.93 7.01 18.38
C ASP A 203 -2.42 7.00 18.66
N ILE A 204 -1.69 7.98 18.13
CA ILE A 204 -0.24 8.04 18.29
C ILE A 204 0.19 9.45 18.70
N ASP A 205 1.26 9.52 19.49
CA ASP A 205 1.74 10.79 20.04
C ASP A 205 3.03 11.30 19.39
N ASP A 206 3.71 10.48 18.60
CA ASP A 206 5.09 10.76 18.19
C ASP A 206 5.51 10.04 16.90
N SER A 207 6.64 10.49 16.34
CA SER A 207 7.23 10.00 15.10
C SER A 207 7.65 8.52 15.14
N PHE A 208 8.09 8.00 16.29
CA PHE A 208 8.45 6.59 16.44
C PHE A 208 7.20 5.69 16.47
N SER A 209 6.18 6.10 17.20
CA SER A 209 4.86 5.45 17.22
C SER A 209 4.22 5.47 15.83
N LEU A 210 4.41 6.55 15.04
CA LEU A 210 4.00 6.61 13.64
C LEU A 210 4.71 5.56 12.79
N GLU A 211 6.04 5.52 12.84
CA GLU A 211 6.86 4.59 12.05
C GLU A 211 6.49 3.13 12.33
N THR A 212 6.41 2.77 13.61
CA THR A 212 6.07 1.40 14.04
C THR A 212 4.65 0.99 13.64
N THR A 213 3.69 1.91 13.75
CA THR A 213 2.29 1.67 13.36
C THR A 213 2.15 1.47 11.86
N VAL A 214 2.70 2.36 11.04
CA VAL A 214 2.61 2.23 9.57
C VAL A 214 3.37 0.99 9.11
N HIS A 215 4.52 0.67 9.71
CA HIS A 215 5.25 -0.57 9.44
C HIS A 215 4.39 -1.80 9.69
N LYS A 216 3.69 -1.85 10.83
CA LYS A 216 2.80 -2.96 11.18
C LYS A 216 1.68 -3.12 10.14
N ILE A 217 1.01 -2.02 9.78
CA ILE A 217 -0.11 -2.03 8.82
C ILE A 217 0.36 -2.55 7.46
N VAL A 218 1.45 -2.00 6.93
CA VAL A 218 2.00 -2.41 5.64
C VAL A 218 2.48 -3.85 5.68
N LYS A 219 3.09 -4.28 6.79
CA LYS A 219 3.46 -5.69 6.94
C LYS A 219 2.25 -6.60 6.87
N GLU A 220 1.21 -6.34 7.66
CA GLU A 220 0.04 -7.21 7.79
C GLU A 220 -0.84 -7.24 6.53
N GLU A 221 -1.00 -6.09 5.86
CA GLU A 221 -1.99 -5.94 4.77
C GLU A 221 -1.38 -5.95 3.37
N VAL A 222 -0.09 -5.66 3.26
CA VAL A 222 0.59 -5.51 1.96
C VAL A 222 1.66 -6.59 1.80
N THR A 223 2.69 -6.62 2.65
CA THR A 223 3.86 -7.47 2.38
C THR A 223 3.66 -8.93 2.75
N LYS A 224 2.94 -9.24 3.84
CA LYS A 224 2.69 -10.63 4.29
C LYS A 224 2.02 -11.49 3.21
N LYS A 225 1.28 -10.87 2.29
CA LYS A 225 0.65 -11.55 1.15
C LYS A 225 1.68 -12.16 0.20
N PHE A 226 2.86 -11.56 0.10
CA PHE A 226 3.91 -11.92 -0.84
C PHE A 226 5.09 -12.65 -0.19
N ASP A 227 5.38 -12.35 1.07
CA ASP A 227 6.47 -12.92 1.87
C ASP A 227 5.98 -12.98 3.33
N GLU A 228 5.56 -14.16 3.77
CA GLU A 228 4.83 -14.36 5.04
C GLU A 228 5.74 -14.23 6.26
N ASP A 229 6.93 -14.84 6.22
CA ASP A 229 7.88 -14.84 7.32
C ASP A 229 8.89 -13.68 7.24
N THR A 230 8.88 -12.93 6.13
CA THR A 230 9.69 -11.72 5.89
C THR A 230 11.19 -11.99 5.86
N ASP A 231 11.59 -13.15 5.36
CA ASP A 231 12.99 -13.58 5.20
C ASP A 231 13.64 -13.11 3.88
N GLY A 232 12.86 -12.47 3.00
CA GLY A 232 13.30 -11.95 1.71
C GLY A 232 13.04 -12.89 0.52
N VAL A 233 12.41 -14.05 0.73
CA VAL A 233 11.98 -14.98 -0.32
C VAL A 233 10.46 -14.98 -0.42
N LYS A 234 9.94 -14.79 -1.64
CA LYS A 234 8.48 -14.76 -1.87
C LYS A 234 7.86 -16.11 -1.51
N ASN A 235 6.64 -16.10 -0.99
CA ASN A 235 5.85 -17.30 -0.62
C ASN A 235 5.79 -18.37 -1.72
N GLU A 236 5.75 -17.96 -3.00
CA GLU A 236 5.72 -18.88 -4.15
C GLU A 236 7.06 -19.61 -4.39
N GLN A 237 8.15 -19.01 -3.93
CA GLN A 237 9.53 -19.48 -4.10
C GLN A 237 10.10 -20.08 -2.81
N ASP A 238 9.44 -19.84 -1.69
CA ASP A 238 9.86 -20.21 -0.36
C ASP A 238 9.43 -21.66 -0.01
N LYS A 239 10.43 -22.47 0.36
CA LYS A 239 10.24 -23.87 0.81
C LYS A 239 10.31 -24.00 2.33
N CYS A 240 10.63 -22.91 3.03
CA CYS A 240 10.90 -22.83 4.45
C CYS A 240 10.16 -21.63 5.09
N PRO A 241 8.81 -21.65 5.14
CA PRO A 241 7.91 -20.51 5.44
C PRO A 241 7.87 -20.04 6.91
N LYS A 242 8.94 -20.31 7.66
CA LYS A 242 9.10 -19.92 9.07
C LYS A 242 10.53 -19.54 9.39
N THR A 243 11.32 -19.18 8.38
CA THR A 243 12.66 -18.71 8.60
C THR A 243 12.59 -17.31 9.21
N LEU A 244 13.39 -17.09 10.24
CA LEU A 244 13.38 -15.81 10.94
C LEU A 244 14.06 -14.74 10.05
N PRO A 245 13.52 -13.51 9.92
CA PRO A 245 14.05 -12.45 9.05
C PRO A 245 15.53 -12.07 9.21
N ALA A 246 16.11 -12.37 10.37
CA ALA A 246 17.50 -12.06 10.69
C ALA A 246 18.50 -13.12 10.18
N PHE A 247 18.01 -14.23 9.62
CA PHE A 247 18.84 -15.31 9.12
C PHE A 247 19.13 -15.14 7.63
N SER A 248 20.36 -15.44 7.23
CA SER A 248 20.71 -15.52 5.82
C SER A 248 20.07 -16.77 5.23
N VAL A 249 19.22 -16.59 4.23
CA VAL A 249 18.53 -17.68 3.55
C VAL A 249 19.09 -17.93 2.15
N ASN A 250 18.95 -19.17 1.68
CA ASN A 250 19.26 -19.52 0.30
C ASN A 250 18.12 -19.09 -0.65
N LYS A 251 18.24 -19.38 -1.95
CA LYS A 251 17.23 -19.01 -2.97
C LYS A 251 15.84 -19.61 -2.76
N THR A 252 15.69 -20.54 -1.82
CA THR A 252 14.42 -21.21 -1.49
C THR A 252 13.95 -20.91 -0.07
N GLY A 253 14.46 -19.84 0.57
CA GLY A 253 14.02 -19.38 1.90
C GLY A 253 14.55 -20.21 3.07
N CYS A 254 15.47 -21.16 2.83
CA CYS A 254 15.99 -21.99 3.91
C CYS A 254 17.29 -21.43 4.47
N GLU A 255 17.40 -21.40 5.81
CA GLU A 255 18.56 -20.93 6.55
C GLU A 255 19.87 -21.55 6.03
N ILE A 256 20.86 -20.70 5.75
CA ILE A 256 22.22 -21.12 5.45
C ILE A 256 22.93 -21.29 6.79
N ALA A 257 23.02 -22.53 7.25
CA ALA A 257 23.85 -22.85 8.40
C ALA A 257 25.32 -22.55 8.08
N TYR A 258 25.85 -21.47 8.65
CA TYR A 258 27.29 -21.30 8.74
C TYR A 258 27.82 -22.34 9.71
N THR A 259 28.35 -23.44 9.20
CA THR A 259 29.21 -24.31 9.99
C THR A 259 30.45 -23.49 10.33
N MET A 260 30.45 -22.83 11.48
CA MET A 260 31.67 -22.41 12.12
C MET A 260 32.48 -23.69 12.32
N PRO A 261 33.65 -23.87 11.68
CA PRO A 261 34.47 -25.03 11.93
C PRO A 261 34.77 -25.03 13.43
N THR A 262 34.15 -25.93 14.19
CA THR A 262 34.42 -26.06 15.61
C THR A 262 35.86 -26.53 15.73
N PRO A 263 36.78 -25.71 16.25
CA PRO A 263 38.18 -26.10 16.33
C PRO A 263 38.42 -27.12 17.46
N PHE A 264 37.37 -27.48 18.19
CA PHE A 264 37.39 -28.44 19.29
C PHE A 264 37.08 -29.85 18.77
N LYS A 265 37.96 -30.80 19.10
CA LYS A 265 37.62 -32.22 18.99
C LYS A 265 36.63 -32.57 20.10
N THR A 266 35.66 -33.44 19.80
CA THR A 266 34.73 -33.97 20.81
C THR A 266 35.51 -34.63 21.95
N ASN A 267 35.17 -34.28 23.21
CA ASN A 267 35.81 -34.72 24.46
C ASN A 267 37.21 -34.16 24.76
N GLU A 268 37.67 -33.11 24.06
CA GLU A 268 38.85 -32.34 24.47
C GLU A 268 38.44 -30.97 25.01
N ALA A 269 38.82 -30.66 26.25
CA ALA A 269 38.69 -29.30 26.83
C ALA A 269 39.90 -28.40 26.48
N THR A 270 40.80 -28.90 25.63
CA THR A 270 42.03 -28.20 25.26
C THR A 270 41.71 -27.20 24.15
N ILE A 271 41.85 -25.90 24.46
CA ILE A 271 41.77 -24.85 23.45
C ILE A 271 43.01 -24.98 22.54
N PRO A 272 42.86 -25.16 21.21
CA PRO A 272 44.01 -25.19 20.31
C PRO A 272 44.82 -23.89 20.45
N PRO A 273 46.17 -23.97 20.52
CA PRO A 273 47.02 -22.78 20.65
C PRO A 273 46.76 -21.70 19.60
N ALA A 274 46.28 -22.09 18.41
CA ALA A 274 45.91 -21.17 17.32
C ALA A 274 44.71 -20.25 17.63
N LEU A 275 43.94 -20.49 18.70
CA LEU A 275 42.86 -19.61 19.17
C LEU A 275 43.30 -18.73 20.36
N VAL A 276 44.54 -18.90 20.84
CA VAL A 276 45.05 -18.25 22.04
C VAL A 276 46.33 -17.50 21.68
N GLU A 277 46.25 -16.43 20.88
CA GLU A 277 47.29 -15.39 20.79
C GLU A 277 46.67 -14.05 20.32
N PRO A 278 47.21 -12.87 20.73
CA PRO A 278 46.82 -12.17 21.94
C PRO A 278 45.99 -10.91 21.63
N ALA A 279 44.88 -10.70 22.33
CA ALA A 279 44.13 -9.43 22.29
C ALA A 279 44.69 -8.37 23.26
N VAL A 280 46.01 -8.36 23.51
CA VAL A 280 46.66 -7.41 24.42
C VAL A 280 48.00 -6.97 23.84
N ASP A 281 47.96 -6.18 22.77
CA ASP A 281 49.07 -5.27 22.41
C ASP A 281 48.68 -4.15 21.40
N GLN A 282 47.40 -3.81 21.26
CA GLN A 282 46.95 -2.68 20.42
C GLN A 282 46.16 -1.59 21.14
N LEU A 283 46.34 -1.46 22.46
CA LEU A 283 45.87 -0.27 23.20
C LEU A 283 47.06 0.48 23.81
N VAL A 284 47.98 0.92 22.96
CA VAL A 284 48.84 2.07 23.23
C VAL A 284 48.91 2.92 21.96
N ASP A 285 48.65 4.22 22.11
CA ASP A 285 48.68 5.33 21.14
C ASP A 285 47.52 5.49 20.14
N TYR A 286 46.44 6.16 20.56
CA TYR A 286 46.12 7.58 20.23
C TYR A 286 44.84 8.06 20.94
#